data_AF-A0A0N4XIT3-F1
#
_entry.id   AF-A0A0N4XIT3-F1
#
_cell.length_a   1.000
_cell.length_b   1.000
_cell.length_c   1.000
_cell.angle_alpha   90.00
_cell.angle_beta   90.00
_cell.angle_gamma   90.00
#
_symmetry.space_group_name_H-M   'P 1'
#
loop_
_entity.id
_entity.type
_entity.pdbx_description
1 polymer ?
#
loop_
_entity_poly.entity_id
_entity_poly.type
_entity_poly.pdbx_seq_one_letter_code
_entity_poly.pdbx_strand_id
1 'polypeptide(L)'
;MDSSAKDTNYATTFLSKSTIATASRVVSDIISVIPQSLNYISVSFDFLSIKFLSCFFEFHSNLTLFSVCAFLFTFLGLIFYERNTDQRYCSILHSILHFTCCSFAAFAFFQGAKVSEVKVWQTFVHFLVLMSSCNGWLLVRNAPQVQKVLNDLCNKMCSSLGEPANFSRLANSLFIASNEHKPVLCAQALNALFSTLMKYVKNDDSLLPLFVSQVLTCPAIISHLSQANLDAFLASGLFDRCLTLLRASSDVVDNIEPQRTINLLGNVIHLGYLDEETVKGRIVDWTWVIGLAMAQCTEFAVRPGEQSSHNHWHPIFGNYKLPIDPKTERSLRNVLRQLQMLWSYRIVCRLFDKALEGVDQSRPNGHVPVKELGATFNSLF
;
A
#
# COMPACT_ATOMS: atom_id res chain seq x y z
N MET A 1 -18.90 -22.01 4.00
CA MET A 1 -19.48 -22.66 2.81
C MET A 1 -18.70 -22.18 1.60
N ASP A 2 -17.89 -23.10 1.10
CA ASP A 2 -17.10 -23.17 -0.13
C ASP A 2 -17.02 -21.93 -1.02
N SER A 3 -15.85 -21.32 -1.00
CA SER A 3 -15.32 -20.57 -2.14
C SER A 3 -13.90 -21.06 -2.34
N SER A 4 -13.76 -22.12 -3.14
CA SER A 4 -12.48 -22.45 -3.75
C SER A 4 -12.07 -21.22 -4.57
N ALA A 5 -11.11 -20.46 -4.06
CA ALA A 5 -10.45 -19.41 -4.80
C ALA A 5 -9.79 -20.07 -6.02
N LYS A 6 -10.52 -20.08 -7.15
CA LYS A 6 -9.88 -20.22 -8.46
C LYS A 6 -9.01 -18.98 -8.56
N ASP A 7 -7.70 -19.20 -8.43
CA ASP A 7 -6.67 -18.24 -8.80
C ASP A 7 -6.98 -17.76 -10.21
N THR A 8 -7.70 -16.65 -10.28
CA THR A 8 -8.02 -16.01 -11.55
C THR A 8 -6.72 -15.34 -11.92
N ASN A 9 -5.88 -16.06 -12.66
CA ASN A 9 -4.66 -15.52 -13.20
C ASN A 9 -5.10 -14.46 -14.23
N TYR A 10 -5.19 -13.21 -13.76
CA TYR A 10 -5.67 -12.07 -14.55
C TYR A 10 -4.79 -11.84 -15.78
N ALA A 11 -3.51 -12.24 -15.77
CA ALA A 11 -2.71 -12.26 -16.99
C ALA A 11 -3.37 -13.13 -18.06
N THR A 12 -3.91 -14.31 -17.70
CA THR A 12 -4.71 -15.16 -18.61
C THR A 12 -6.06 -14.56 -19.00
N THR A 13 -6.68 -13.74 -18.15
CA THR A 13 -7.96 -13.06 -18.47
C THR A 13 -7.75 -11.87 -19.41
N PHE A 14 -6.70 -11.07 -19.18
CA PHE A 14 -6.27 -9.98 -20.06
C PHE A 14 -5.67 -10.51 -21.37
N LEU A 15 -4.98 -11.64 -21.33
CA LEU A 15 -4.41 -12.34 -22.50
C LEU A 15 -5.34 -13.45 -23.02
N SER A 16 -6.64 -13.41 -22.70
CA SER A 16 -7.57 -14.42 -23.21
C SER A 16 -7.80 -14.22 -24.71
N LYS A 17 -8.04 -15.30 -25.46
CA LYS A 17 -8.26 -15.23 -26.93
C LYS A 17 -9.35 -14.24 -27.33
N SER A 18 -10.41 -14.09 -26.54
CA SER A 18 -11.51 -13.15 -26.80
C SER A 18 -11.11 -11.70 -26.55
N THR A 19 -10.37 -11.41 -25.47
CA THR A 19 -9.82 -10.08 -25.19
C THR A 19 -8.80 -9.67 -26.25
N ILE A 20 -7.94 -10.61 -26.66
CA ILE A 20 -6.95 -10.42 -27.72
C ILE A 20 -7.63 -10.13 -29.06
N ALA A 21 -8.71 -10.83 -29.42
CA ALA A 21 -9.41 -10.60 -30.69
C ALA A 21 -10.06 -9.20 -30.75
N THR A 22 -10.68 -8.75 -29.66
CA THR A 22 -11.28 -7.40 -29.59
C THR A 22 -10.21 -6.33 -29.58
N ALA A 23 -9.14 -6.51 -28.80
CA ALA A 23 -7.99 -5.61 -28.81
C ALA A 23 -7.32 -5.56 -30.19
N SER A 24 -7.14 -6.71 -30.85
CA SER A 24 -6.58 -6.82 -32.20
C SER A 24 -7.43 -6.10 -33.24
N ARG A 25 -8.75 -6.07 -33.09
CA ARG A 25 -9.66 -5.36 -34.02
C ARG A 25 -9.53 -3.85 -33.85
N VAL A 26 -9.62 -3.36 -32.61
CA VAL A 26 -9.38 -1.94 -32.27
C VAL A 26 -7.98 -1.50 -32.70
N VAL A 27 -6.98 -2.36 -32.55
CA VAL A 27 -5.60 -2.11 -32.98
C VAL A 27 -5.47 -2.13 -34.50
N SER A 28 -6.14 -3.03 -35.21
CA SER A 28 -6.15 -3.03 -36.67
C SER A 28 -6.81 -1.77 -37.22
N ASP A 29 -7.84 -1.26 -36.54
CA ASP A 29 -8.49 0.00 -36.86
C ASP A 29 -7.53 1.18 -36.58
N ILE A 30 -6.84 1.20 -35.43
CA ILE A 30 -5.83 2.23 -35.12
C ILE A 30 -4.64 2.16 -36.10
N ILE A 31 -4.12 0.97 -36.39
CA ILE A 31 -3.03 0.73 -37.35
C ILE A 31 -3.46 1.09 -38.77
N SER A 32 -4.72 0.93 -39.16
CA SER A 32 -5.19 1.35 -40.48
C SER A 32 -5.18 2.89 -40.65
N VAL A 33 -5.26 3.63 -39.54
CA VAL A 33 -5.22 5.10 -39.49
C VAL A 33 -3.80 5.64 -39.35
N ILE A 34 -2.85 4.83 -38.84
CA ILE A 34 -1.45 5.23 -38.62
C ILE A 34 -0.69 5.58 -39.91
N PRO A 35 -0.77 4.85 -41.04
CA PRO A 35 -0.09 5.21 -42.29
C PRO A 35 -0.56 6.54 -42.87
N GLN A 36 -1.87 6.82 -42.78
CA GLN A 36 -2.42 8.11 -43.21
C GLN A 36 -1.96 9.25 -42.30
N SER A 37 -1.81 8.97 -41.00
CA SER A 37 -1.29 9.94 -40.02
C SER A 37 0.21 10.16 -40.16
N LEU A 38 1.01 9.12 -40.45
CA LEU A 38 2.46 9.17 -40.64
C LEU A 38 2.90 10.00 -41.86
N ASN A 39 2.09 10.07 -42.92
CA ASN A 39 2.36 10.97 -44.05
C ASN A 39 2.17 12.46 -43.70
N TYR A 40 1.49 12.79 -42.60
CA TYR A 40 1.39 14.15 -42.06
C TYR A 40 2.44 14.48 -40.98
N ILE A 41 3.26 13.50 -40.57
CA ILE A 41 4.21 13.63 -39.44
C ILE A 41 5.48 14.43 -39.80
N SER A 42 5.66 14.88 -41.05
CA SER A 42 6.80 15.75 -41.38
C SER A 42 6.62 17.23 -40.99
N VAL A 43 5.42 17.70 -40.60
CA VAL A 43 5.21 19.17 -40.47
C VAL A 43 4.59 19.68 -39.15
N SER A 44 3.95 18.91 -38.27
CA SER A 44 3.45 19.50 -37.00
C SER A 44 3.25 18.48 -35.87
N PHE A 45 4.23 18.41 -34.98
CA PHE A 45 4.26 17.56 -33.78
C PHE A 45 3.24 17.99 -32.70
N ASP A 46 2.81 19.26 -32.71
CA ASP A 46 1.85 19.81 -31.75
C ASP A 46 0.39 19.39 -32.03
N PHE A 47 0.10 18.95 -33.25
CA PHE A 47 -1.27 18.61 -33.64
C PHE A 47 -1.62 17.15 -33.33
N LEU A 48 -0.62 16.25 -33.32
CA LEU A 48 -0.81 14.84 -33.02
C LEU A 48 -0.99 14.60 -31.52
N SER A 49 -0.30 15.34 -30.66
CA SER A 49 -0.54 15.32 -29.21
C SER A 49 -1.97 15.74 -28.90
N ILE A 50 -2.48 16.81 -29.54
CA ILE A 50 -3.83 17.33 -29.30
C ILE A 50 -4.93 16.42 -29.89
N LYS A 51 -4.76 15.89 -31.11
CA LYS A 51 -5.75 14.98 -31.71
C LYS A 51 -5.73 13.57 -31.12
N PHE A 52 -4.56 13.06 -30.75
CA PHE A 52 -4.47 11.80 -30.02
C PHE A 52 -5.07 11.95 -28.63
N LEU A 53 -4.82 13.06 -27.90
CA LEU A 53 -5.54 13.40 -26.67
C LEU A 53 -7.06 13.57 -26.92
N SER A 54 -7.48 14.17 -28.02
CA SER A 54 -8.89 14.40 -28.35
C SER A 54 -9.67 13.10 -28.59
N CYS A 55 -9.11 12.14 -29.35
CA CYS A 55 -9.71 10.81 -29.50
C CYS A 55 -9.62 9.98 -28.18
N PHE A 56 -8.62 10.24 -27.35
CA PHE A 56 -8.46 9.63 -26.02
C PHE A 56 -9.48 10.18 -25.00
N PHE A 57 -9.94 11.43 -25.17
CA PHE A 57 -11.00 12.08 -24.38
C PHE A 57 -12.41 11.60 -24.75
N GLU A 58 -12.65 11.14 -25.99
CA GLU A 58 -13.96 10.65 -26.43
C GLU A 58 -14.29 9.21 -25.99
N PHE A 59 -13.29 8.41 -25.61
CA PHE A 59 -13.53 7.05 -25.10
C PHE A 59 -13.91 7.07 -23.61
N HIS A 60 -15.19 7.36 -23.36
CA HIS A 60 -15.80 7.49 -22.03
C HIS A 60 -15.89 6.18 -21.21
N SER A 61 -15.17 5.12 -21.59
CA SER A 61 -15.14 3.87 -20.83
C SER A 61 -13.73 3.61 -20.28
N ASN A 62 -13.52 3.93 -18.99
CA ASN A 62 -12.25 3.79 -18.26
C ASN A 62 -11.56 2.42 -18.41
N LEU A 63 -12.29 1.36 -18.78
CA LEU A 63 -11.78 0.00 -18.97
C LEU A 63 -11.09 -0.20 -20.33
N THR A 64 -11.50 0.52 -21.37
CA THR A 64 -10.93 0.41 -22.72
C THR A 64 -9.60 1.15 -22.80
N LEU A 65 -9.52 2.33 -22.21
CA LEU A 65 -8.27 3.11 -22.08
C LEU A 65 -7.15 2.30 -21.43
N PHE A 66 -7.49 1.59 -20.36
CA PHE A 66 -6.55 0.77 -19.59
C PHE A 66 -6.01 -0.42 -20.39
N SER A 67 -6.92 -1.14 -21.07
CA SER A 67 -6.55 -2.24 -21.96
C SER A 67 -5.74 -1.77 -23.16
N VAL A 68 -6.04 -0.59 -23.71
CA VAL A 68 -5.31 0.01 -24.83
C VAL A 68 -3.90 0.40 -24.41
N CYS A 69 -3.71 1.01 -23.24
CA CYS A 69 -2.38 1.33 -22.72
C CYS A 69 -1.54 0.07 -22.42
N ALA A 70 -2.13 -0.96 -21.80
CA ALA A 70 -1.44 -2.22 -21.52
C ALA A 70 -1.06 -2.98 -22.82
N PHE A 71 -1.93 -2.96 -23.82
CA PHE A 71 -1.67 -3.56 -25.12
C PHE A 71 -0.62 -2.77 -25.90
N LEU A 72 -0.73 -1.43 -25.97
CA LEU A 72 0.29 -0.56 -26.57
C LEU A 72 1.65 -0.78 -25.92
N PHE A 73 1.70 -0.97 -24.60
CA PHE A 73 2.94 -1.26 -23.89
C PHE A 73 3.54 -2.63 -24.26
N THR A 74 2.71 -3.68 -24.30
CA THR A 74 3.15 -5.02 -24.71
C THR A 74 3.61 -5.03 -26.16
N PHE A 75 2.89 -4.31 -27.03
CA PHE A 75 3.17 -4.20 -28.46
C PHE A 75 4.41 -3.35 -28.75
N LEU A 76 4.61 -2.23 -28.04
CA LEU A 76 5.80 -1.39 -28.16
C LEU A 76 7.03 -2.05 -27.54
N GLY A 77 6.88 -2.85 -26.48
CA GLY A 77 7.94 -3.71 -25.95
C GLY A 77 8.37 -4.80 -26.94
N LEU A 78 7.42 -5.37 -27.69
CA LEU A 78 7.68 -6.27 -28.81
C LEU A 78 8.40 -5.56 -29.98
N ILE A 79 8.01 -4.32 -30.31
CA ILE A 79 8.72 -3.51 -31.32
C ILE A 79 10.15 -3.17 -30.87
N PHE A 80 10.36 -2.90 -29.58
CA PHE A 80 11.69 -2.69 -28.99
C PHE A 80 12.59 -3.93 -29.08
N TYR A 81 12.01 -5.12 -28.98
CA TYR A 81 12.74 -6.38 -29.14
C TYR A 81 13.25 -6.56 -30.58
N GLU A 82 12.49 -6.09 -31.57
CA GLU A 82 12.82 -6.28 -32.99
C GLU A 82 13.70 -5.17 -33.57
N ARG A 83 13.60 -3.94 -33.05
CA ARG A 83 14.44 -2.80 -33.45
C ARG A 83 15.17 -2.22 -32.26
N ASN A 84 16.38 -2.74 -32.05
CA ASN A 84 17.40 -2.07 -31.26
C ASN A 84 17.51 -0.61 -31.75
N THR A 85 17.58 0.36 -30.83
CA THR A 85 17.97 1.77 -31.05
C THR A 85 16.94 2.76 -31.64
N ASP A 86 16.00 3.26 -30.81
CA ASP A 86 15.67 4.69 -30.91
C ASP A 86 15.25 5.30 -29.55
N GLN A 87 16.04 6.25 -29.09
CA GLN A 87 15.87 6.96 -27.80
C GLN A 87 14.53 7.73 -27.73
N ARG A 88 13.96 8.05 -28.91
CA ARG A 88 12.68 8.74 -29.07
C ARG A 88 11.48 7.89 -28.64
N TYR A 89 11.48 6.58 -28.91
CA TYR A 89 10.40 5.69 -28.48
C TYR A 89 10.39 5.50 -26.96
N CYS A 90 11.58 5.42 -26.32
CA CYS A 90 11.68 5.44 -24.85
C CYS A 90 11.08 6.71 -24.25
N SER A 91 11.35 7.87 -24.86
CA SER A 91 10.81 9.14 -24.38
C SER A 91 9.29 9.23 -24.51
N ILE A 92 8.70 8.74 -25.60
CA ILE A 92 7.24 8.74 -25.80
C ILE A 92 6.56 7.78 -24.83
N LEU A 93 7.11 6.58 -24.64
CA LEU A 93 6.62 5.60 -23.65
C LEU A 93 6.67 6.20 -22.24
N HIS A 94 7.82 6.79 -21.87
CA HIS A 94 7.97 7.45 -20.59
C HIS A 94 6.92 8.56 -20.40
N SER A 95 6.68 9.41 -21.41
CA SER A 95 5.69 10.49 -21.34
C SER A 95 4.24 9.99 -21.22
N ILE A 96 3.83 8.98 -22.00
CA ILE A 96 2.47 8.41 -21.94
C ILE A 96 2.24 7.71 -20.59
N LEU A 97 3.25 7.01 -20.08
CA LEU A 97 3.12 6.29 -18.82
C LEU A 97 3.25 7.23 -17.62
N HIS A 98 4.12 8.22 -17.67
CA HIS A 98 4.19 9.32 -16.71
C HIS A 98 2.84 10.04 -16.67
N PHE A 99 2.24 10.34 -17.82
CA PHE A 99 0.89 10.88 -17.89
C PHE A 99 -0.12 9.93 -17.24
N THR A 100 -0.10 8.62 -17.55
CA THR A 100 -1.01 7.64 -16.95
C THR A 100 -0.86 7.53 -15.42
N CYS A 101 0.38 7.52 -14.92
CA CYS A 101 0.70 7.47 -13.49
C CYS A 101 0.33 8.77 -12.78
N CYS A 102 0.62 9.94 -13.38
CA CYS A 102 0.27 11.26 -12.86
C CYS A 102 -1.24 11.54 -12.93
N SER A 103 -1.92 11.07 -13.98
CA SER A 103 -3.38 11.09 -14.08
C SER A 103 -3.99 10.23 -13.00
N PHE A 104 -3.43 9.05 -12.67
CA PHE A 104 -3.90 8.28 -11.52
C PHE A 104 -3.67 9.01 -10.20
N ALA A 105 -2.51 9.63 -10.04
CA ALA A 105 -2.19 10.42 -8.87
C ALA A 105 -3.23 11.58 -8.70
N ALA A 106 -3.75 12.13 -9.79
CA ALA A 106 -4.89 13.05 -9.80
C ALA A 106 -6.26 12.34 -9.58
N PHE A 107 -6.46 11.13 -10.11
CA PHE A 107 -7.69 10.33 -9.96
C PHE A 107 -7.82 9.62 -8.60
N ALA A 108 -6.75 9.51 -7.81
CA ALA A 108 -6.76 8.94 -6.46
C ALA A 108 -7.64 9.74 -5.46
N PHE A 109 -8.28 10.82 -5.92
CA PHE A 109 -9.42 11.49 -5.30
C PHE A 109 -10.75 10.72 -5.41
N PHE A 110 -10.75 9.39 -5.26
CA PHE A 110 -12.02 8.66 -5.10
C PHE A 110 -12.59 8.94 -3.70
N GLN A 111 -13.37 10.02 -3.59
CA GLN A 111 -14.09 10.41 -2.37
C GLN A 111 -15.34 9.56 -2.09
N GLY A 112 -15.69 8.63 -2.98
CA GLY A 112 -16.85 7.76 -2.88
C GLY A 112 -16.51 6.31 -3.20
N ALA A 113 -17.21 5.38 -2.57
CA ALA A 113 -17.07 3.94 -2.81
C ALA A 113 -18.19 3.43 -3.74
N LYS A 114 -18.38 4.03 -4.92
CA LYS A 114 -19.30 3.44 -5.91
C LYS A 114 -18.66 2.17 -6.48
N VAL A 115 -19.45 1.12 -6.71
CA VAL A 115 -18.96 -0.17 -7.20
C VAL A 115 -18.17 -0.04 -8.53
N SER A 116 -18.58 0.88 -9.41
CA SER A 116 -17.86 1.17 -10.66
C SER A 116 -16.47 1.77 -10.41
N GLU A 117 -16.33 2.66 -9.45
CA GLU A 117 -15.07 3.31 -9.07
C GLU A 117 -14.10 2.29 -8.47
N VAL A 118 -14.60 1.36 -7.64
CA VAL A 118 -13.79 0.29 -7.05
C VAL A 118 -13.23 -0.65 -8.12
N LYS A 119 -14.01 -1.01 -9.16
CA LYS A 119 -13.53 -1.86 -10.26
C LYS A 119 -12.44 -1.16 -11.09
N VAL A 120 -12.61 0.13 -11.37
CA VAL A 120 -11.60 0.93 -12.08
C VAL A 120 -10.31 1.00 -11.26
N TRP A 121 -10.44 1.23 -9.96
CA TRP A 121 -9.32 1.27 -9.03
C TRP A 121 -8.58 -0.08 -8.96
N GLN A 122 -9.29 -1.20 -8.79
CA GLN A 122 -8.67 -2.53 -8.80
C GLN A 122 -7.95 -2.81 -10.12
N THR A 123 -8.58 -2.50 -11.25
CA THR A 123 -7.98 -2.66 -12.59
C THR A 123 -6.68 -1.88 -12.72
N PHE A 124 -6.66 -0.65 -12.21
CA PHE A 124 -5.46 0.18 -12.20
C PHE A 124 -4.34 -0.43 -11.35
N VAL A 125 -4.65 -0.89 -10.13
CA VAL A 125 -3.63 -1.52 -9.27
C VAL A 125 -3.04 -2.76 -9.95
N HIS A 126 -3.88 -3.57 -10.60
CA HIS A 126 -3.40 -4.72 -11.39
C HIS A 126 -2.48 -4.29 -12.53
N PHE A 127 -2.81 -3.19 -13.22
CA PHE A 127 -1.91 -2.64 -14.23
C PHE A 127 -0.59 -2.16 -13.63
N LEU A 128 -0.60 -1.44 -12.51
CA LEU A 128 0.64 -1.01 -11.86
C LEU A 128 1.55 -2.21 -11.55
N VAL A 129 0.99 -3.31 -11.05
CA VAL A 129 1.75 -4.53 -10.80
C VAL A 129 2.36 -5.06 -12.10
N LEU A 130 1.56 -5.17 -13.17
CA LEU A 130 2.02 -5.63 -14.48
C LEU A 130 3.14 -4.74 -15.04
N MET A 131 3.05 -3.43 -14.85
CA MET A 131 4.03 -2.45 -15.32
C MET A 131 5.28 -2.36 -14.43
N SER A 132 5.19 -2.80 -13.17
CA SER A 132 6.28 -2.72 -12.20
C SER A 132 7.28 -3.87 -12.29
N SER A 133 6.90 -4.97 -12.93
CA SER A 133 7.77 -6.13 -13.19
C SER A 133 7.22 -7.03 -14.30
N CYS A 134 8.12 -7.55 -15.13
CA CYS A 134 7.79 -8.53 -16.17
C CYS A 134 7.90 -10.00 -15.71
N ASN A 135 8.20 -10.27 -14.44
CA ASN A 135 8.47 -11.62 -13.95
C ASN A 135 7.27 -12.57 -14.08
N GLY A 136 6.04 -12.02 -14.02
CA GLY A 136 4.81 -12.78 -14.21
C GLY A 136 4.38 -12.94 -15.67
N TRP A 137 5.11 -12.37 -16.64
CA TRP A 137 4.68 -12.35 -18.02
C TRP A 137 5.02 -13.68 -18.70
N LEU A 138 3.98 -14.36 -19.21
CA LEU A 138 4.14 -15.64 -19.92
C LEU A 138 5.10 -15.54 -21.11
N LEU A 139 5.11 -14.42 -21.81
CA LEU A 139 5.95 -14.16 -22.99
C LEU A 139 7.46 -14.20 -22.66
N VAL A 140 7.85 -13.83 -21.44
CA VAL A 140 9.26 -13.62 -21.07
C VAL A 140 9.76 -14.66 -20.07
N ARG A 141 8.90 -15.58 -19.61
CA ARG A 141 9.20 -16.55 -18.53
C ARG A 141 10.46 -17.38 -18.77
N ASN A 142 10.78 -17.70 -20.03
CA ASN A 142 11.91 -18.55 -20.42
C ASN A 142 13.09 -17.76 -21.02
N ALA A 143 13.08 -16.43 -20.91
CA ALA A 143 14.10 -15.55 -21.50
C ALA A 143 14.72 -14.62 -20.44
N PRO A 144 15.62 -15.11 -19.58
CA PRO A 144 16.13 -14.34 -18.42
C PRO A 144 16.87 -13.06 -18.83
N GLN A 145 17.55 -13.06 -19.99
CA GLN A 145 18.21 -11.86 -20.51
C GLN A 145 17.20 -10.76 -20.88
N VAL A 146 16.06 -11.14 -21.47
CA VAL A 146 14.97 -10.21 -21.83
C VAL A 146 14.24 -9.75 -20.57
N GLN A 147 14.05 -10.62 -19.58
CA GLN A 147 13.45 -10.23 -18.30
C GLN A 147 14.25 -9.14 -17.61
N LYS A 148 15.57 -9.21 -17.64
CA LYS A 148 16.42 -8.17 -17.04
C LYS A 148 16.18 -6.81 -17.69
N VAL A 149 16.27 -6.74 -19.03
CA VAL A 149 16.07 -5.49 -19.79
C VAL A 149 14.67 -4.92 -19.59
N LEU A 150 13.65 -5.77 -19.62
CA LEU A 150 12.27 -5.33 -19.40
C LEU A 150 12.01 -4.88 -17.97
N ASN A 151 12.55 -5.56 -16.96
CA ASN A 151 12.45 -5.10 -15.58
C ASN A 151 13.17 -3.75 -15.37
N ASP A 152 14.32 -3.53 -16.00
CA ASP A 152 15.00 -2.23 -15.98
C ASP A 152 14.15 -1.13 -16.61
N LEU A 153 13.45 -1.43 -17.71
CA LEU A 153 12.49 -0.51 -18.32
C LEU A 153 11.29 -0.25 -17.39
N CYS A 154 10.68 -1.30 -16.83
CA CYS A 154 9.60 -1.23 -15.85
C CYS A 154 9.98 -0.32 -14.66
N ASN A 155 11.17 -0.50 -14.11
CA ASN A 155 11.67 0.31 -13.00
C ASN A 155 11.82 1.79 -13.39
N LYS A 156 12.36 2.07 -14.59
CA LYS A 156 12.49 3.45 -15.09
C LYS A 156 11.14 4.11 -15.36
N MET A 157 10.16 3.39 -15.88
CA MET A 157 8.84 3.97 -16.17
C MET A 157 8.05 4.23 -14.90
N CYS A 158 8.19 3.36 -13.90
CA CYS A 158 7.50 3.52 -12.63
C CYS A 158 8.28 4.39 -11.63
N SER A 159 9.44 4.95 -11.99
CA SER A 159 10.26 5.73 -11.07
C SER A 159 9.54 6.96 -10.52
N SER A 160 8.64 7.57 -11.31
CA SER A 160 7.83 8.71 -10.87
C SER A 160 6.87 8.37 -9.73
N LEU A 161 6.52 7.10 -9.53
CA LEU A 161 5.72 6.66 -8.37
C LEU A 161 6.51 6.76 -7.05
N GLY A 162 7.85 6.76 -7.14
CA GLY A 162 8.74 7.01 -6.02
C GLY A 162 8.89 8.49 -5.67
N GLU A 163 8.37 9.43 -6.48
CA GLU A 163 8.38 10.85 -6.12
C GLU A 163 7.48 11.11 -4.90
N PRO A 164 7.89 11.93 -3.92
CA PRO A 164 7.15 12.17 -2.68
C PRO A 164 5.65 12.48 -2.86
N ALA A 165 5.30 13.27 -3.87
CA ALA A 165 3.92 13.65 -4.16
C ALA A 165 3.08 12.46 -4.65
N ASN A 166 3.63 11.64 -5.55
CA ASN A 166 2.95 10.47 -6.10
C ASN A 166 2.89 9.32 -5.10
N PHE A 167 3.97 9.13 -4.34
CA PHE A 167 4.01 8.23 -3.20
C PHE A 167 2.88 8.57 -2.20
N SER A 168 2.73 9.85 -1.87
CA SER A 168 1.71 10.29 -0.93
C SER A 168 0.28 10.04 -1.44
N ARG A 169 0.06 10.20 -2.75
CA ARG A 169 -1.23 9.90 -3.39
C ARG A 169 -1.54 8.40 -3.38
N LEU A 170 -0.53 7.54 -3.60
CA LEU A 170 -0.66 6.09 -3.47
C LEU A 170 -0.94 5.67 -2.02
N ALA A 171 -0.26 6.28 -1.05
CA ALA A 171 -0.49 6.03 0.38
C ALA A 171 -1.90 6.47 0.81
N ASN A 172 -2.38 7.62 0.34
CA ASN A 172 -3.76 8.05 0.58
C ASN A 172 -4.79 7.12 -0.07
N SER A 173 -4.50 6.61 -1.27
CA SER A 173 -5.32 5.57 -1.90
C SER A 173 -5.40 4.33 -0.99
N LEU A 174 -4.28 3.86 -0.45
CA LEU A 174 -4.26 2.73 0.50
C LEU A 174 -5.06 3.03 1.79
N PHE A 175 -4.95 4.26 2.31
CA PHE A 175 -5.74 4.70 3.46
C PHE A 175 -7.24 4.54 3.18
N ILE A 176 -7.74 5.10 2.07
CA ILE A 176 -9.15 4.98 1.67
C ILE A 176 -9.56 3.51 1.50
N ALA A 177 -8.68 2.67 0.91
CA ALA A 177 -8.98 1.26 0.68
C ALA A 177 -9.15 0.47 1.97
N SER A 178 -8.41 0.86 3.03
CA SER A 178 -8.38 0.19 4.34
C SER A 178 -9.33 0.80 5.37
N ASN A 179 -9.92 1.96 5.10
CA ASN A 179 -10.71 2.73 6.08
C ASN A 179 -12.13 2.19 6.35
N GLU A 180 -12.34 0.89 6.19
CA GLU A 180 -13.62 0.22 6.40
C GLU A 180 -13.37 -1.04 7.24
N HIS A 181 -14.42 -1.63 7.84
CA HIS A 181 -14.25 -2.88 8.60
C HIS A 181 -13.64 -4.00 7.74
N LYS A 182 -13.96 -4.02 6.44
CA LYS A 182 -13.30 -4.82 5.43
C LYS A 182 -12.77 -3.89 4.34
N PRO A 183 -11.58 -4.13 3.79
CA PRO A 183 -11.05 -3.31 2.72
C PRO A 183 -12.01 -3.23 1.53
N VAL A 184 -12.08 -2.04 0.92
CA VAL A 184 -12.89 -1.78 -0.28
C VAL A 184 -12.31 -2.50 -1.50
N LEU A 185 -10.98 -2.60 -1.56
CA LEU A 185 -10.27 -3.38 -2.56
C LEU A 185 -10.29 -4.87 -2.21
N CYS A 186 -10.25 -5.71 -3.25
CA CYS A 186 -9.99 -7.13 -3.05
C CYS A 186 -8.61 -7.33 -2.41
N ALA A 187 -8.43 -8.42 -1.66
CA ALA A 187 -7.18 -8.69 -0.94
C ALA A 187 -5.96 -8.64 -1.87
N GLN A 188 -6.08 -9.14 -3.11
CA GLN A 188 -4.99 -9.12 -4.09
C GLN A 188 -4.58 -7.68 -4.47
N ALA A 189 -5.55 -6.80 -4.77
CA ALA A 189 -5.27 -5.41 -5.12
C ALA A 189 -4.72 -4.63 -3.91
N LEU A 190 -5.25 -4.83 -2.71
CA LEU A 190 -4.72 -4.17 -1.51
C LEU A 190 -3.25 -4.56 -1.26
N ASN A 191 -2.94 -5.86 -1.34
CA ASN A 191 -1.59 -6.37 -1.16
C ASN A 191 -0.64 -5.86 -2.26
N ALA A 192 -1.09 -5.81 -3.51
CA ALA A 192 -0.34 -5.24 -4.61
C ALA A 192 0.01 -3.75 -4.39
N LEU A 193 -0.95 -2.96 -3.92
CA LEU A 193 -0.74 -1.54 -3.63
C LEU A 193 0.28 -1.35 -2.50
N PHE A 194 0.13 -2.11 -1.41
CA PHE A 194 1.10 -2.10 -0.30
C PHE A 194 2.50 -2.52 -0.76
N SER A 195 2.63 -3.61 -1.50
CA SER A 195 3.93 -4.09 -1.99
C SER A 195 4.60 -3.11 -2.94
N THR A 196 3.81 -2.36 -3.72
CA THR A 196 4.31 -1.29 -4.59
C THR A 196 4.92 -0.16 -3.76
N LEU A 197 4.21 0.34 -2.74
CA LEU A 197 4.73 1.35 -1.82
C LEU A 197 5.99 0.86 -1.09
N MET A 198 5.94 -0.38 -0.59
CA MET A 198 7.06 -1.02 0.10
C MET A 198 8.30 -1.13 -0.80
N LYS A 199 8.13 -1.46 -2.09
CA LYS A 199 9.24 -1.55 -3.07
C LYS A 199 10.02 -0.24 -3.15
N TYR A 200 9.34 0.91 -3.18
CA TYR A 200 10.03 2.21 -3.27
C TYR A 200 10.80 2.56 -2.00
N VAL A 201 10.19 2.37 -0.83
CA VAL A 201 10.82 2.68 0.47
C VAL A 201 12.02 1.77 0.75
N LYS A 202 12.00 0.52 0.24
CA LYS A 202 13.17 -0.35 0.32
C LYS A 202 14.37 0.21 -0.45
N ASN A 203 14.13 0.89 -1.56
CA ASN A 203 15.17 1.39 -2.46
C ASN A 203 15.57 2.84 -2.17
N ASP A 204 14.73 3.61 -1.48
CA ASP A 204 14.93 5.03 -1.18
C ASP A 204 14.52 5.34 0.27
N ASP A 205 15.52 5.55 1.13
CA ASP A 205 15.34 5.91 2.54
C ASP A 205 14.64 7.27 2.74
N SER A 206 14.69 8.17 1.75
CA SER A 206 14.03 9.48 1.84
C SER A 206 12.51 9.38 1.92
N LEU A 207 11.94 8.25 1.49
CA LEU A 207 10.51 7.95 1.55
C LEU A 207 10.09 7.32 2.88
N LEU A 208 11.03 6.92 3.74
CA LEU A 208 10.72 6.27 5.02
C LEU A 208 9.84 7.14 5.95
N PRO A 209 10.06 8.46 6.10
CA PRO A 209 9.16 9.32 6.88
C PRO A 209 7.74 9.38 6.31
N LEU A 210 7.59 9.39 4.99
CA LEU A 210 6.28 9.36 4.34
C LEU A 210 5.60 8.00 4.53
N PHE A 211 6.38 6.91 4.49
CA PHE A 211 5.88 5.58 4.76
C PHE A 211 5.31 5.47 6.18
N VAL A 212 6.04 5.96 7.18
CA VAL A 212 5.57 5.97 8.56
C VAL A 212 4.32 6.86 8.73
N SER A 213 4.37 8.10 8.25
CA SER A 213 3.31 9.10 8.47
C SER A 213 2.06 8.90 7.62
N GLN A 214 2.11 8.11 6.55
CA GLN A 214 0.97 7.94 5.63
C GLN A 214 0.59 6.47 5.39
N VAL A 215 1.55 5.55 5.33
CA VAL A 215 1.28 4.11 5.09
C VAL A 215 1.04 3.38 6.41
N LEU A 216 1.92 3.53 7.40
CA LEU A 216 1.70 2.91 8.72
C LEU A 216 0.58 3.56 9.53
N THR A 217 0.06 4.71 9.11
CA THR A 217 -1.18 5.30 9.62
C THR A 217 -2.44 4.80 8.92
N CYS A 218 -2.33 3.91 7.93
CA CYS A 218 -3.50 3.30 7.29
C CYS A 218 -4.23 2.38 8.29
N PRO A 219 -5.56 2.51 8.45
CA PRO A 219 -6.31 1.75 9.44
C PRO A 219 -6.11 0.24 9.32
N ALA A 220 -5.60 -0.36 10.41
CA ALA A 220 -5.37 -1.79 10.55
C ALA A 220 -4.72 -2.49 9.35
N ILE A 221 -3.88 -1.78 8.58
CA ILE A 221 -3.34 -2.28 7.32
C ILE A 221 -2.62 -3.62 7.49
N ILE A 222 -1.87 -3.79 8.58
CA ILE A 222 -1.13 -5.02 8.90
C ILE A 222 -2.07 -6.23 9.00
N SER A 223 -3.28 -6.04 9.50
CA SER A 223 -4.30 -7.10 9.63
C SER A 223 -4.94 -7.49 8.29
N HIS A 224 -4.77 -6.68 7.25
CA HIS A 224 -5.37 -6.89 5.94
C HIS A 224 -4.40 -7.46 4.90
N LEU A 225 -3.11 -7.52 5.23
CA LEU A 225 -2.09 -8.08 4.34
C LEU A 225 -2.12 -9.62 4.36
N SER A 226 -1.69 -10.20 3.25
CA SER A 226 -1.46 -11.64 3.15
C SER A 226 -0.18 -12.03 3.88
N GLN A 227 -0.07 -13.30 4.29
CA GLN A 227 1.13 -13.81 4.94
C GLN A 227 2.40 -13.54 4.12
N ALA A 228 2.35 -13.77 2.81
CA ALA A 228 3.51 -13.53 1.93
C ALA A 228 3.97 -12.06 1.93
N ASN A 229 3.04 -11.11 2.02
CA ASN A 229 3.38 -9.69 2.09
C ASN A 229 3.95 -9.31 3.46
N LEU A 230 3.42 -9.89 4.54
CA LEU A 230 3.95 -9.71 5.89
C LEU A 230 5.37 -10.27 6.00
N ASP A 231 5.60 -11.49 5.52
CA ASP A 231 6.92 -12.11 5.50
C ASP A 231 7.92 -11.26 4.69
N ALA A 232 7.52 -10.76 3.52
CA ALA A 232 8.35 -9.89 2.70
C ALA A 232 8.62 -8.51 3.33
N PHE A 233 7.72 -8.01 4.18
CA PHE A 233 7.90 -6.78 4.94
C PHE A 233 8.88 -7.01 6.10
N LEU A 234 8.67 -8.05 6.91
CA LEU A 234 9.53 -8.37 8.05
C LEU A 234 10.95 -8.73 7.61
N ALA A 235 11.09 -9.60 6.60
CA ALA A 235 12.39 -10.01 6.07
C ALA A 235 13.21 -8.86 5.45
N SER A 236 12.58 -7.70 5.21
CA SER A 236 13.28 -6.54 4.66
C SER A 236 13.92 -5.61 5.69
N GLY A 237 13.69 -5.86 6.99
CA GLY A 237 14.17 -4.99 8.06
C GLY A 237 13.49 -3.62 8.09
N LEU A 238 12.41 -3.41 7.33
CA LEU A 238 11.67 -2.15 7.33
C LEU A 238 11.10 -1.80 8.70
N PHE A 239 10.69 -2.80 9.49
CA PHE A 239 10.19 -2.55 10.83
C PHE A 239 11.26 -1.93 11.75
N ASP A 240 12.46 -2.52 11.79
CA ASP A 240 13.61 -1.98 12.53
C ASP A 240 14.01 -0.56 12.07
N ARG A 241 13.99 -0.32 10.75
CA ARG A 241 14.21 1.02 10.16
C ARG A 241 13.14 2.02 10.61
N CYS A 242 11.86 1.62 10.64
CA CYS A 242 10.78 2.47 11.13
C CYS A 242 10.96 2.83 12.62
N LEU A 243 11.34 1.86 13.45
CA LEU A 243 11.63 2.12 14.88
C LEU A 243 12.81 3.07 15.06
N THR A 244 13.87 2.88 14.27
CA THR A 244 15.05 3.75 14.28
C THR A 244 14.66 5.19 13.93
N LEU A 245 13.87 5.39 12.87
CA LEU A 245 13.39 6.70 12.46
C LEU A 245 12.52 7.36 13.55
N LEU A 246 11.53 6.63 14.05
CA LEU A 246 10.60 7.13 15.07
C LEU A 246 11.32 7.47 16.39
N ARG A 247 12.40 6.77 16.71
CA ARG A 247 13.24 7.08 17.87
C ARG A 247 14.09 8.32 17.67
N ALA A 248 14.62 8.51 16.46
CA ALA A 248 15.49 9.63 16.10
C ALA A 248 14.71 10.94 15.86
N SER A 249 13.46 10.85 15.41
CA SER A 249 12.66 11.99 14.99
C SER A 249 11.22 11.85 15.52
N SER A 250 11.01 12.29 16.78
CA SER A 250 9.66 12.34 17.38
C SER A 250 8.70 13.23 16.57
N ASP A 251 9.23 14.26 15.90
CA ASP A 251 8.49 15.16 15.02
C ASP A 251 7.68 14.41 13.94
N VAL A 252 8.13 13.23 13.51
CA VAL A 252 7.38 12.42 12.54
C VAL A 252 6.03 12.01 13.10
N VAL A 253 5.95 11.70 14.40
CA VAL A 253 4.69 11.37 15.09
C VAL A 253 3.90 12.63 15.41
N ASP A 254 4.57 13.68 15.88
CA ASP A 254 3.91 14.94 16.27
C ASP A 254 3.19 15.60 15.08
N ASN A 255 3.69 15.41 13.85
CA ASN A 255 3.08 15.91 12.62
C ASN A 255 1.94 15.03 12.07
N ILE A 256 1.67 13.85 12.66
CA ILE A 256 0.55 13.00 12.25
C ILE A 256 -0.74 13.55 12.86
N GLU A 257 -1.81 13.58 12.07
CA GLU A 257 -3.14 13.94 12.56
C GLU A 257 -3.54 13.02 13.74
N PRO A 258 -4.04 13.56 14.88
CA PRO A 258 -4.38 12.75 16.05
C PRO A 258 -5.32 11.57 15.76
N GLN A 259 -6.25 11.74 14.82
CA GLN A 259 -7.17 10.68 14.38
C GLN A 259 -6.46 9.52 13.65
N ARG A 260 -5.27 9.76 13.09
CA ARG A 260 -4.44 8.78 12.38
C ARG A 260 -3.38 8.16 13.27
N THR A 261 -2.94 8.84 14.33
CA THR A 261 -1.93 8.31 15.28
C THR A 261 -2.37 6.99 15.90
N ILE A 262 -3.68 6.81 16.17
CA ILE A 262 -4.19 5.54 16.71
C ILE A 262 -3.99 4.35 15.76
N ASN A 263 -4.03 4.59 14.45
CA ASN A 263 -3.76 3.56 13.45
C ASN A 263 -2.27 3.21 13.43
N LEU A 264 -1.39 4.22 13.56
CA LEU A 264 0.05 3.99 13.72
C LEU A 264 0.32 3.12 14.95
N LEU A 265 -0.27 3.48 16.09
CA LEU A 265 -0.15 2.72 17.34
C LEU A 265 -0.59 1.27 17.16
N GLY A 266 -1.78 1.04 16.58
CA GLY A 266 -2.28 -0.32 16.29
C GLY A 266 -1.37 -1.10 15.36
N ASN A 267 -0.87 -0.48 14.30
CA ASN A 267 0.02 -1.16 13.34
C ASN A 267 1.40 -1.47 13.93
N VAL A 268 1.99 -0.59 14.73
CA VAL A 268 3.28 -0.83 15.41
C VAL A 268 3.16 -1.93 16.46
N ILE A 269 2.04 -1.98 17.20
CA ILE A 269 1.77 -3.07 18.15
C ILE A 269 1.63 -4.40 17.41
N HIS A 270 0.86 -4.42 16.31
CA HIS A 270 0.67 -5.63 15.52
C HIS A 270 1.99 -6.10 14.89
N LEU A 271 2.82 -5.20 14.37
CA LEU A 271 4.16 -5.54 13.87
C LEU A 271 5.04 -6.12 14.96
N GLY A 272 5.02 -5.54 16.16
CA GLY A 272 5.75 -6.10 17.31
C GLY A 272 5.26 -7.48 17.72
N TYR A 273 3.96 -7.75 17.57
CA TYR A 273 3.38 -9.08 17.81
C TYR A 273 3.84 -10.11 16.76
N LEU A 274 4.08 -9.69 15.52
CA LEU A 274 4.53 -10.56 14.44
C LEU A 274 6.05 -10.79 14.43
N ASP A 275 6.84 -9.80 14.86
CA ASP A 275 8.31 -9.82 14.85
C ASP A 275 8.90 -9.66 16.25
N GLU A 276 8.75 -10.72 17.04
CA GLU A 276 9.20 -10.76 18.43
C GLU A 276 10.72 -10.56 18.58
N GLU A 277 11.52 -10.99 17.60
CA GLU A 277 12.98 -10.89 17.65
C GLU A 277 13.42 -9.42 17.50
N THR A 278 12.83 -8.67 16.56
CA THR A 278 13.08 -7.23 16.46
C THR A 278 12.66 -6.51 17.74
N VAL A 279 11.49 -6.84 18.32
CA VAL A 279 11.04 -6.24 19.59
C VAL A 279 12.01 -6.56 20.72
N LYS A 280 12.49 -7.80 20.83
CA LYS A 280 13.45 -8.20 21.86
C LYS A 280 14.76 -7.43 21.75
N GLY A 281 15.26 -7.23 20.52
CA GLY A 281 16.48 -6.46 20.26
C GLY A 281 16.32 -4.94 20.44
N ARG A 282 15.10 -4.41 20.24
CA ARG A 282 14.78 -2.97 20.22
C ARG A 282 13.72 -2.58 21.23
N ILE A 283 13.64 -3.27 22.37
CA ILE A 283 12.52 -3.14 23.33
C ILE A 283 12.33 -1.70 23.83
N VAL A 284 13.44 -0.98 24.07
CA VAL A 284 13.43 0.42 24.51
C VAL A 284 12.85 1.33 23.43
N ASP A 285 13.26 1.15 22.17
CA ASP A 285 12.76 1.97 21.06
C ASP A 285 11.29 1.67 20.78
N TRP A 286 10.91 0.39 20.77
CA TRP A 286 9.53 -0.02 20.53
C TRP A 286 8.58 0.49 21.61
N THR A 287 8.94 0.35 22.89
CA THR A 287 8.15 0.89 24.02
C THR A 287 8.10 2.41 24.01
N TRP A 288 9.19 3.08 23.66
CA TRP A 288 9.21 4.54 23.49
C TRP A 288 8.22 4.99 22.42
N VAL A 289 8.22 4.36 21.24
CA VAL A 289 7.31 4.68 20.14
C VAL A 289 5.85 4.47 20.54
N ILE A 290 5.55 3.37 21.24
CA ILE A 290 4.20 3.13 21.78
C ILE A 290 3.81 4.22 22.77
N GLY A 291 4.71 4.58 23.70
CA GLY A 291 4.47 5.64 24.67
C GLY A 291 4.20 6.98 24.01
N LEU A 292 4.99 7.35 22.99
CA LEU A 292 4.85 8.59 22.22
C LEU A 292 3.50 8.64 21.49
N ALA A 293 3.16 7.61 20.72
CA ALA A 293 1.89 7.56 20.00
C ALA A 293 0.68 7.54 20.95
N MET A 294 0.78 6.82 22.07
CA MET A 294 -0.28 6.77 23.09
C MET A 294 -0.45 8.12 23.81
N ALA A 295 0.64 8.84 24.09
CA ALA A 295 0.58 10.19 24.67
C ALA A 295 -0.19 11.15 23.75
N GLN A 296 0.12 11.16 22.46
CA GLN A 296 -0.60 12.00 21.48
C GLN A 296 -2.08 11.58 21.33
N CYS A 297 -2.38 10.27 21.34
CA CYS A 297 -3.76 9.81 21.31
C CYS A 297 -4.56 10.20 22.56
N THR A 298 -3.92 10.32 23.73
CA THR A 298 -4.60 10.63 25.00
C THR A 298 -4.66 12.12 25.32
N GLU A 299 -3.96 12.96 24.55
CA GLU A 299 -3.98 14.43 24.70
C GLU A 299 -5.39 15.01 24.62
N PHE A 300 -6.24 14.42 23.77
CA PHE A 300 -7.62 14.86 23.56
C PHE A 300 -8.65 14.08 24.37
N ALA A 301 -8.23 13.13 25.21
CA ALA A 301 -9.12 12.46 26.13
C ALA A 301 -9.55 13.43 27.24
N VAL A 302 -10.85 13.45 27.56
CA VAL A 302 -11.39 14.32 28.61
C VAL A 302 -10.99 13.75 29.96
N ARG A 303 -10.30 14.55 30.78
CA ARG A 303 -9.84 14.11 32.10
C ARG A 303 -11.01 14.06 33.09
N PRO A 304 -10.99 13.14 34.07
CA PRO A 304 -12.01 13.11 35.12
C PRO A 304 -12.11 14.48 35.81
N GLY A 305 -13.32 15.08 35.80
CA GLY A 305 -13.58 16.40 36.38
C GLY A 305 -13.52 17.57 35.39
N GLU A 306 -13.00 17.39 34.17
CA GLU A 306 -13.13 18.37 33.09
C GLU A 306 -14.54 18.29 32.48
N GLN A 307 -15.36 19.32 32.69
CA GLN A 307 -16.63 19.47 31.96
C GLN A 307 -16.41 20.41 30.77
N SER A 308 -16.08 19.86 29.60
CA SER A 308 -16.24 20.57 28.32
C SER A 308 -17.66 20.38 27.79
N SER A 309 -18.25 21.45 27.26
CA SER A 309 -19.61 21.45 26.68
C SER A 309 -19.72 20.63 25.39
N HIS A 310 -18.59 20.22 24.79
CA HIS A 310 -18.53 19.47 23.54
C HIS A 310 -17.62 18.24 23.71
N ASN A 311 -18.21 17.14 24.19
CA ASN A 311 -17.56 15.84 24.27
C ASN A 311 -18.17 14.90 23.25
N HIS A 312 -17.33 14.13 22.59
CA HIS A 312 -17.71 13.07 21.67
C HIS A 312 -17.34 11.72 22.28
N TRP A 313 -18.17 10.71 22.08
CA TRP A 313 -17.85 9.34 22.52
C TRP A 313 -16.87 8.69 21.55
N HIS A 314 -15.75 8.18 22.07
CA HIS A 314 -14.74 7.44 21.33
C HIS A 314 -14.71 5.97 21.77
N PRO A 315 -14.83 4.98 20.85
CA PRO A 315 -14.89 3.56 21.19
C PRO A 315 -13.70 3.03 22.01
N ILE A 316 -12.54 3.69 21.91
CA ILE A 316 -11.30 3.29 22.59
C ILE A 316 -10.98 4.18 23.80
N PHE A 317 -11.36 5.46 23.79
CA PHE A 317 -10.92 6.45 24.79
C PHE A 317 -12.06 6.99 25.67
N GLY A 318 -13.31 6.64 25.37
CA GLY A 318 -14.48 7.19 26.06
C GLY A 318 -14.70 8.65 25.69
N ASN A 319 -14.81 9.54 26.66
CA ASN A 319 -15.06 10.96 26.39
C ASN A 319 -13.85 11.62 25.73
N TYR A 320 -14.05 12.19 24.54
CA TYR A 320 -13.00 12.72 23.68
C TYR A 320 -13.36 14.11 23.16
N LYS A 321 -12.36 14.99 23.05
CA LYS A 321 -12.53 16.40 22.66
C LYS A 321 -12.76 16.57 21.15
N LEU A 322 -12.26 15.66 20.33
CA LEU A 322 -12.41 15.72 18.88
C LEU A 322 -13.55 14.81 18.39
N PRO A 323 -14.30 15.21 17.36
CA PRO A 323 -15.24 14.31 16.71
C PRO A 323 -14.49 13.18 15.99
N ILE A 324 -15.07 11.98 16.00
CA ILE A 324 -14.62 10.90 15.12
C ILE A 324 -15.11 11.20 13.71
N ASP A 325 -14.24 11.06 12.71
CA ASP A 325 -14.68 11.04 11.32
C ASP A 325 -15.52 9.76 11.11
N PRO A 326 -16.81 9.86 10.76
CA PRO A 326 -17.68 8.70 10.54
C PRO A 326 -17.12 7.68 9.54
N LYS A 327 -16.24 8.12 8.62
CA LYS A 327 -15.55 7.23 7.69
C LYS A 327 -14.51 6.36 8.40
N THR A 328 -13.82 6.90 9.40
CA THR A 328 -12.79 6.19 10.17
C THR A 328 -13.35 5.32 11.30
N GLU A 329 -14.55 5.61 11.79
CA GLU A 329 -15.18 4.86 12.88
C GLU A 329 -15.28 3.35 12.59
N ARG A 330 -15.54 2.99 11.33
CA ARG A 330 -15.77 1.60 10.90
C ARG A 330 -14.51 0.74 10.98
N SER A 331 -13.34 1.33 10.82
CA SER A 331 -12.06 0.62 10.89
C SER A 331 -11.54 0.49 12.33
N LEU A 332 -12.04 1.31 13.27
CA LEU A 332 -11.63 1.28 14.69
C LEU A 332 -11.81 -0.08 15.36
N ARG A 333 -12.75 -0.92 14.92
CA ARG A 333 -12.90 -2.29 15.45
C ARG A 333 -11.66 -3.14 15.19
N ASN A 334 -11.04 -2.99 14.02
CA ASN A 334 -9.82 -3.73 13.67
C ASN A 334 -8.62 -3.14 14.43
N VAL A 335 -8.57 -1.82 14.58
CA VAL A 335 -7.54 -1.13 15.38
C VAL A 335 -7.61 -1.58 16.84
N LEU A 336 -8.80 -1.63 17.43
CA LEU A 336 -9.00 -2.11 18.81
C LEU A 336 -8.46 -3.54 19.00
N ARG A 337 -8.65 -4.44 18.03
CA ARG A 337 -8.08 -5.79 18.07
C ARG A 337 -6.55 -5.77 18.07
N GLN A 338 -5.94 -4.86 17.29
CA GLN A 338 -4.49 -4.70 17.30
C GLN A 338 -4.00 -4.15 18.64
N LEU A 339 -4.68 -3.15 19.22
CA LEU A 339 -4.32 -2.60 20.53
C LEU A 339 -4.40 -3.67 21.63
N GLN A 340 -5.37 -4.59 21.57
CA GLN A 340 -5.46 -5.72 22.50
C GLN A 340 -4.25 -6.66 22.44
N MET A 341 -3.52 -6.73 21.32
CA MET A 341 -2.31 -7.56 21.19
C MET A 341 -1.16 -7.08 22.09
N LEU A 342 -1.16 -5.81 22.51
CA LEU A 342 -0.17 -5.28 23.45
C LEU A 342 -0.15 -6.06 24.77
N TRP A 343 -1.34 -6.52 25.20
CA TRP A 343 -1.52 -7.31 26.42
C TRP A 343 -1.53 -8.82 26.16
N SER A 344 -1.15 -9.26 24.97
CA SER A 344 -1.01 -10.67 24.67
C SER A 344 0.13 -11.27 25.50
N TYR A 345 -0.01 -12.54 25.88
CA TYR A 345 1.04 -13.28 26.59
C TYR A 345 2.40 -13.16 25.89
N ARG A 346 2.41 -13.26 24.55
CA ARG A 346 3.61 -13.11 23.72
C ARG A 346 4.36 -11.81 23.98
N ILE A 347 3.67 -10.67 23.87
CA ILE A 347 4.30 -9.36 24.08
C ILE A 347 4.68 -9.14 25.54
N VAL A 348 3.80 -9.50 26.48
CA VAL A 348 4.04 -9.33 27.92
C VAL A 348 5.28 -10.11 28.35
N CYS A 349 5.44 -11.35 27.88
CA CYS A 349 6.65 -12.12 28.15
C CYS A 349 7.88 -11.36 27.68
N ARG A 350 7.93 -10.86 26.44
CA ARG A 350 9.08 -10.10 25.94
C ARG A 350 9.37 -8.82 26.73
N LEU A 351 8.33 -8.08 27.10
CA LEU A 351 8.47 -6.85 27.88
C LEU A 351 9.07 -7.09 29.26
N PHE A 352 8.74 -8.23 29.85
CA PHE A 352 9.10 -8.59 31.21
C PHE A 352 9.98 -9.83 31.24
N ASP A 353 10.74 -10.13 30.17
CA ASP A 353 11.47 -11.40 30.01
C ASP A 353 12.37 -11.65 31.24
N LYS A 354 13.09 -10.61 31.69
CA LYS A 354 13.94 -10.65 32.90
C LYS A 354 13.17 -10.73 34.22
N ALA A 355 11.98 -10.12 34.27
CA ALA A 355 11.11 -10.13 35.44
C ALA A 355 10.36 -11.46 35.58
N LEU A 356 10.20 -12.20 34.48
CA LEU A 356 9.51 -13.49 34.40
C LEU A 356 10.49 -14.67 34.33
N GLU A 357 11.79 -14.45 34.50
CA GLU A 357 12.79 -15.51 34.66
C GLU A 357 12.40 -16.40 35.87
N GLY A 358 11.92 -17.62 35.58
CA GLY A 358 11.38 -18.55 36.59
C GLY A 358 9.93 -19.00 36.31
N VAL A 359 9.22 -18.33 35.42
CA VAL A 359 7.91 -18.80 34.91
C VAL A 359 8.14 -19.74 33.73
N ASP A 360 7.68 -20.98 33.87
CA ASP A 360 7.94 -22.08 32.94
C ASP A 360 7.39 -21.78 31.52
N GLN A 361 8.28 -21.39 30.60
CA GLN A 361 7.96 -20.94 29.23
C GLN A 361 7.46 -22.07 28.31
N SER A 362 7.43 -23.31 28.79
CA SER A 362 7.11 -24.52 28.04
C SER A 362 5.60 -24.85 27.98
N ARG A 363 4.73 -24.12 28.69
CA ARG A 363 3.29 -24.42 28.74
C ARG A 363 2.51 -23.81 27.56
N PRO A 364 1.80 -24.61 26.77
CA PRO A 364 0.90 -24.09 25.74
C PRO A 364 -0.35 -23.50 26.41
N ASN A 365 -0.70 -22.26 26.04
CA ASN A 365 -1.97 -21.58 26.28
C ASN A 365 -2.83 -22.08 27.46
N GLY A 366 -2.70 -21.40 28.61
CA GLY A 366 -3.73 -21.44 29.65
C GLY A 366 -3.17 -21.50 31.06
N HIS A 367 -3.43 -20.44 31.84
CA HIS A 367 -3.17 -20.32 33.27
C HIS A 367 -1.70 -20.30 33.72
N VAL A 368 -1.11 -19.11 33.64
CA VAL A 368 -0.29 -18.64 34.77
C VAL A 368 -1.29 -18.07 35.81
N PRO A 369 -1.27 -18.48 37.08
CA PRO A 369 -2.13 -17.90 38.10
C PRO A 369 -1.82 -16.40 38.21
N VAL A 370 -2.83 -15.54 38.03
CA VAL A 370 -2.70 -14.07 38.15
C VAL A 370 -2.07 -13.64 39.49
N LYS A 371 -2.19 -14.49 40.54
CA LYS A 371 -1.54 -14.29 41.84
C LYS A 371 -0.01 -14.35 41.79
N GLU A 372 0.58 -15.15 40.91
CA GLU A 372 2.05 -15.28 40.81
C GLU A 372 2.65 -14.08 40.06
N LEU A 373 2.01 -13.59 38.99
CA LEU A 373 2.44 -12.34 38.35
C LEU A 373 2.40 -11.16 39.32
N GLY A 374 1.32 -11.02 40.10
CA GLY A 374 1.20 -9.93 41.08
C GLY A 374 2.28 -9.95 42.16
N ALA A 375 2.71 -11.14 42.60
CA ALA A 375 3.80 -11.28 43.56
C ALA A 375 5.17 -10.93 42.93
N THR A 376 5.42 -11.35 41.69
CA THR A 376 6.67 -11.04 40.98
C THR A 376 6.79 -9.54 40.68
N PHE A 377 5.70 -8.88 40.25
CA PHE A 377 5.69 -7.44 40.02
C PHE A 377 5.90 -6.61 41.30
N ASN A 378 5.34 -7.04 42.44
CA ASN A 378 5.55 -6.38 43.73
C ASN A 378 6.96 -6.56 44.31
N SER A 379 7.78 -7.45 43.73
CA SER A 379 9.19 -7.61 44.12
C SER A 379 10.16 -6.77 43.28
N LEU A 380 9.66 -6.15 42.20
CA LEU A 380 10.44 -5.38 41.23
C LEU A 380 10.26 -3.86 41.37
N PHE A 381 9.34 -3.42 42.23
CA PHE A 381 9.11 -2.03 42.66
C PHE A 381 9.13 -1.98 44.19
#